data_AF-A0A1W9U6E8-F1
#
_entry.id   AF-A0A1W9U6E8-F1
#
_cell.length_a   1.000
_cell.length_b   1.000
_cell.length_c   1.000
_cell.angle_alpha   90.00
_cell.angle_beta   90.00
_cell.angle_gamma   90.00
#
_symmetry.space_group_name_H-M   'P 1'
#
loop_
_entity.id
_entity.type
_entity.pdbx_description
1 polymer ?
#
loop_
_entity_poly.entity_id
_entity_poly.type
_entity_poly.pdbx_seq_one_letter_code
_entity_poly.pdbx_strand_id
1 'polypeptide(L)'
;MPHLFYITGSTPSSNVHLEQINFLAFKGGILMKVKLLIIVICYVVFLFLSNNLMAGDEKSNVYVLEEITVTGKLIRPTKQTGDSLYTGTSVTKKGIKLLGTPAKSSVYNALDILPGLNVESKDPYGLSGKDMRIRGAKGY
;
A
#
# COMPACT_ATOMS: atom_id res chain seq x y z
N MET A 1 -27.41 113.13 26.87
CA MET A 1 -27.80 113.65 25.54
C MET A 1 -26.59 113.57 24.61
N PRO A 2 -26.80 113.32 23.31
CA PRO A 2 -26.22 112.16 22.59
C PRO A 2 -25.15 112.54 21.53
N HIS A 3 -24.33 111.58 21.08
CA HIS A 3 -24.19 111.33 19.64
C HIS A 3 -23.51 109.99 19.30
N LEU A 4 -24.32 109.18 18.61
CA LEU A 4 -24.01 108.05 17.74
C LEU A 4 -22.93 108.40 16.70
N PHE A 5 -22.03 107.49 16.29
CA PHE A 5 -21.72 107.28 14.85
C PHE A 5 -21.00 105.93 14.52
N TYR A 6 -21.77 105.02 13.89
CA TYR A 6 -21.55 104.12 12.72
C TYR A 6 -20.51 102.97 12.63
N ILE A 7 -21.01 101.91 11.98
CA ILE A 7 -20.48 100.58 11.61
C ILE A 7 -19.79 100.62 10.25
N THR A 8 -18.66 99.92 10.06
CA THR A 8 -18.27 99.08 8.89
C THR A 8 -17.19 98.10 9.41
N GLY A 9 -17.10 96.78 9.17
CA GLY A 9 -17.40 95.96 8.00
C GLY A 9 -16.07 95.49 7.38
N SER A 10 -15.63 94.24 7.59
CA SER A 10 -14.88 93.40 6.60
C SER A 10 -14.12 92.18 7.19
N THR A 11 -14.70 90.99 6.94
CA THR A 11 -14.07 89.73 6.48
C THR A 11 -13.04 88.93 7.32
N PRO A 12 -13.18 87.59 7.38
CA PRO A 12 -12.30 86.69 8.13
C PRO A 12 -10.99 86.44 7.37
N SER A 13 -9.85 86.61 8.06
CA SER A 13 -8.52 86.36 7.49
C SER A 13 -8.27 84.87 7.28
N SER A 14 -7.97 84.52 6.04
CA SER A 14 -7.86 83.21 5.38
C SER A 14 -6.76 82.25 5.87
N ASN A 15 -6.18 82.47 7.04
CA ASN A 15 -4.96 81.76 7.46
C ASN A 15 -5.18 80.47 8.29
N VAL A 16 -6.37 80.25 8.86
CA VAL A 16 -6.65 79.02 9.64
C VAL A 16 -7.01 77.84 8.73
N HIS A 17 -7.56 78.11 7.54
CA HIS A 17 -8.04 77.07 6.64
C HIS A 17 -6.91 76.36 5.88
N LEU A 18 -5.80 77.05 5.59
CA LEU A 18 -4.65 76.50 4.85
C LEU A 18 -3.76 75.60 5.72
N GLU A 19 -3.60 75.89 7.02
CA GLU A 19 -2.88 75.01 7.95
C GLU A 19 -3.65 73.69 8.21
N GLN A 20 -4.98 73.76 8.36
CA GLN A 20 -5.80 72.57 8.57
C GLN A 20 -5.81 71.65 7.34
N ILE A 21 -5.84 72.20 6.13
CA ILE A 21 -5.81 71.42 4.88
C ILE A 21 -4.45 70.74 4.69
N ASN A 22 -3.33 71.42 4.97
CA ASN A 22 -2.00 70.82 4.89
C ASN A 22 -1.82 69.70 5.94
N PHE A 23 -2.37 69.84 7.15
CA PHE A 23 -2.31 68.79 8.18
C PHE A 23 -3.21 67.59 7.86
N LEU A 24 -4.41 67.80 7.32
CA LEU A 24 -5.30 66.73 6.86
C LEU A 24 -4.74 66.00 5.62
N ALA A 25 -4.14 66.73 4.67
CA ALA A 25 -3.47 66.15 3.51
C ALA A 25 -2.21 65.36 3.90
N PHE A 26 -1.43 65.85 4.87
CA PHE A 26 -0.26 65.15 5.43
C PHE A 26 -0.68 63.87 6.16
N LYS A 27 -1.76 63.94 6.96
CA LYS A 27 -2.31 62.78 7.70
C LYS A 27 -2.91 61.72 6.76
N GLY A 28 -3.57 62.13 5.67
CA GLY A 28 -4.09 61.23 4.63
C GLY A 28 -2.98 60.53 3.82
N GLY A 29 -1.93 61.27 3.44
CA GLY A 29 -0.77 60.72 2.73
C GLY A 29 0.05 59.73 3.57
N ILE A 30 0.23 60.02 4.87
CA ILE A 30 0.90 59.09 5.80
C ILE A 30 0.03 57.87 6.08
N LEU A 31 -1.28 58.01 6.23
CA LEU A 31 -2.18 56.89 6.46
C LEU A 31 -2.21 55.92 5.26
N MET A 32 -2.18 56.45 4.03
CA MET A 32 -2.13 55.63 2.82
C MET A 32 -0.78 54.91 2.64
N LYS A 33 0.33 55.59 2.98
CA LYS A 33 1.68 54.98 2.97
C LYS A 33 1.84 53.89 4.04
N VAL A 34 1.27 54.09 5.24
CA VAL A 34 1.28 53.09 6.32
C VAL A 34 0.46 51.86 5.94
N LYS A 35 -0.72 52.03 5.32
CA LYS A 35 -1.52 50.92 4.79
C LYS A 35 -0.78 50.15 3.68
N LEU A 36 -0.12 50.86 2.77
CA LEU A 36 0.69 50.25 1.71
C LEU A 36 1.86 49.44 2.32
N LEU A 37 2.53 49.99 3.33
CA LEU A 37 3.65 49.33 4.00
C LEU A 37 3.20 48.07 4.76
N ILE A 38 2.04 48.10 5.41
CA ILE A 38 1.44 46.91 6.06
C ILE A 38 1.11 45.82 5.03
N ILE A 39 0.56 46.18 3.86
CA ILE A 39 0.25 45.22 2.79
C ILE A 39 1.54 44.59 2.25
N VAL A 40 2.59 45.38 2.05
CA VAL A 40 3.90 44.88 1.59
C VAL A 40 4.50 43.92 2.62
N ILE A 41 4.46 44.27 3.91
CA ILE A 41 4.94 43.38 4.98
C ILE A 41 4.12 42.09 5.03
N CYS A 42 2.78 42.17 4.95
CA CYS A 42 1.92 41.00 4.87
C CYS A 42 2.26 40.11 3.66
N TYR A 43 2.54 40.71 2.51
CA TYR A 43 2.92 39.98 1.30
C TYR A 43 4.27 39.28 1.46
N VAL A 44 5.27 39.94 2.05
CA VAL A 44 6.59 39.35 2.33
C VAL A 44 6.49 38.22 3.35
N VAL A 45 5.69 38.39 4.42
CA VAL A 45 5.44 37.34 5.42
C VAL A 45 4.69 36.16 4.81
N PHE A 46 3.71 36.41 3.94
CA PHE A 46 2.96 35.37 3.25
C PHE A 46 3.83 34.56 2.27
N LEU A 47 4.71 35.23 1.52
CA LEU A 47 5.72 34.57 0.68
C LEU A 47 6.66 33.69 1.52
N PHE A 48 7.13 34.20 2.66
CA PHE A 48 8.01 33.44 3.55
C PHE A 48 7.31 32.22 4.17
N LEU A 49 6.04 32.37 4.58
CA LEU A 49 5.25 31.27 5.13
C LEU A 49 4.97 30.18 4.08
N SER A 50 4.67 30.57 2.84
CA SER A 50 4.39 29.63 1.75
C SER A 50 5.60 28.75 1.42
N ASN A 51 6.82 29.31 1.47
CA ASN A 51 8.05 28.55 1.20
C ASN A 51 8.40 27.53 2.30
N ASN A 52 7.92 27.74 3.53
CA ASN A 52 8.22 26.86 4.67
C ASN A 52 7.12 25.82 4.97
N LEU A 53 5.97 25.88 4.29
CA LEU A 53 4.82 24.99 4.56
C LEU A 53 4.95 23.59 3.93
N MET A 54 5.98 23.35 3.11
CA MET A 54 6.23 22.07 2.44
C MET A 54 7.54 21.41 2.88
N ALA A 55 7.89 21.49 4.16
CA ALA A 55 8.83 20.56 4.77
C ALA A 55 8.07 19.32 5.25
N GLY A 56 7.59 18.52 4.29
CA GLY A 56 7.15 17.17 4.60
C GLY A 56 8.36 16.37 5.11
N ASP A 57 8.24 15.80 6.30
CA ASP A 57 9.22 14.88 6.87
C ASP A 57 9.29 13.64 5.95
N GLU A 58 10.17 13.68 4.97
CA GLU A 58 10.47 12.53 4.11
C GLU A 58 11.40 11.58 4.87
N LYS A 59 10.82 10.87 5.84
CA LYS A 59 11.36 9.60 6.33
C LYS A 59 10.34 8.50 6.13
N SER A 60 9.98 8.27 4.87
CA SER A 60 9.44 6.96 4.48
C SER A 60 10.61 5.96 4.48
N ASN A 61 10.90 5.36 5.64
CA ASN A 61 11.71 4.15 5.68
C ASN A 61 10.87 3.04 5.02
N VAL A 62 10.95 2.96 3.70
CA VAL A 62 10.48 1.80 2.94
C VAL A 62 11.43 0.67 3.30
N TYR A 63 11.02 -0.15 4.27
CA TYR A 63 11.70 -1.40 4.57
C TYR A 63 11.46 -2.36 3.40
N VAL A 64 12.40 -2.39 2.46
CA VAL A 64 12.48 -3.46 1.46
C VAL A 64 12.98 -4.70 2.20
N LEU A 65 12.05 -5.56 2.62
CA LEU A 65 12.43 -6.86 3.14
C LEU A 65 13.09 -7.67 2.01
N GLU A 66 14.27 -8.21 2.30
CA GLU A 66 15.00 -9.10 1.40
C GLU A 66 14.18 -10.38 1.15
N GLU A 67 14.28 -10.94 -0.06
CA GLU A 67 13.53 -12.13 -0.44
C GLU A 67 13.91 -13.33 0.43
N ILE A 68 12.99 -13.76 1.30
CA ILE A 68 13.20 -14.92 2.17
C ILE A 68 12.93 -16.20 1.35
N THR A 69 13.99 -16.79 0.80
CA THR A 69 13.91 -18.10 0.12
C THR A 69 14.05 -19.23 1.14
N VAL A 70 12.92 -19.79 1.59
CA VAL A 70 12.92 -20.94 2.51
C VAL A 70 13.25 -22.22 1.75
N THR A 71 14.51 -22.65 1.80
CA THR A 71 14.95 -23.92 1.19
C THR A 71 14.75 -25.08 2.16
N GLY A 72 13.62 -25.79 2.02
CA GLY A 72 13.36 -27.04 2.74
C GLY A 72 13.74 -28.26 1.90
N LYS A 73 14.55 -29.17 2.44
CA LYS A 73 14.85 -30.44 1.77
C LYS A 73 13.67 -31.40 1.92
N LEU A 74 13.08 -31.82 0.81
CA LEU A 74 12.04 -32.86 0.81
C LEU A 74 12.66 -34.22 1.20
N ILE A 75 12.28 -34.70 2.38
CA ILE A 75 12.82 -35.94 2.99
C ILE A 75 11.94 -37.17 2.72
N ARG A 76 10.75 -36.98 2.14
CA ARG A 76 9.74 -38.03 1.93
C ARG A 76 9.67 -38.39 0.44
N PRO A 77 9.24 -39.62 0.08
CA PRO A 77 8.99 -39.97 -1.31
C PRO A 77 7.81 -39.16 -1.87
N THR A 78 8.12 -38.00 -2.45
CA THR A 78 7.17 -37.07 -3.03
C THR A 78 7.55 -36.79 -4.47
N LYS A 79 6.57 -36.78 -5.36
CA LYS A 79 6.73 -36.26 -6.73
C LYS A 79 6.31 -34.80 -6.72
N GLN A 80 7.22 -33.90 -7.09
CA GLN A 80 6.91 -32.49 -7.29
C GLN A 80 6.56 -32.26 -8.76
N THR A 81 5.48 -31.52 -9.02
CA THR A 81 5.11 -31.07 -10.37
C THR A 81 4.60 -29.64 -10.25
N GLY A 82 5.40 -28.68 -10.73
CA GLY A 82 5.20 -27.25 -10.43
C GLY A 82 5.23 -27.01 -8.92
N ASP A 83 4.19 -26.34 -8.41
CA ASP A 83 4.02 -26.03 -6.98
C ASP A 83 3.29 -27.13 -6.20
N SER A 84 2.82 -28.18 -6.88
CA SER A 84 2.06 -29.26 -6.27
C SER A 84 2.95 -30.41 -5.81
N LEU A 85 2.72 -30.85 -4.58
CA LEU A 85 3.37 -32.00 -3.95
C LEU A 85 2.44 -33.21 -3.96
N TYR A 86 2.82 -34.23 -4.73
CA TYR A 86 2.13 -35.50 -4.76
C TYR A 86 2.88 -36.51 -3.89
N THR A 87 2.18 -37.12 -2.94
CA THR A 87 2.71 -38.31 -2.27
C THR A 87 2.41 -39.52 -3.15
N GLY A 88 3.45 -40.23 -3.58
CA GLY A 88 3.29 -41.36 -4.47
C GLY A 88 4.40 -42.38 -4.28
N THR A 89 4.02 -43.63 -4.13
CA THR A 89 4.93 -44.78 -4.15
C THR A 89 4.81 -45.49 -5.48
N SER A 90 5.96 -45.85 -6.06
CA SER A 90 6.03 -46.55 -7.35
C SER A 90 6.84 -47.83 -7.19
N VAL A 91 6.41 -48.88 -7.88
CA VAL A 91 7.13 -50.15 -7.93
C VAL A 91 8.12 -50.10 -9.08
N THR A 92 9.41 -50.18 -8.77
CA THR A 92 10.47 -50.14 -9.79
C THR A 92 10.54 -51.44 -10.59
N LYS A 93 11.14 -51.40 -11.79
CA LYS A 93 11.41 -52.62 -12.59
C LYS A 93 12.19 -53.68 -11.80
N LYS A 94 13.13 -53.24 -10.95
CA LYS A 94 13.88 -54.14 -10.05
C LYS A 94 12.94 -54.76 -9.01
N GLY A 95 12.02 -53.98 -8.44
CA GLY A 95 10.98 -54.45 -7.53
C GLY A 95 10.08 -55.52 -8.16
N ILE A 96 9.59 -55.28 -9.38
CA ILE A 96 8.81 -56.26 -10.14
C ILE A 96 9.61 -57.56 -10.35
N LYS A 97 10.90 -57.45 -10.67
CA LYS A 97 11.78 -58.62 -10.85
C LYS A 97 11.96 -59.42 -9.55
N LEU A 98 12.04 -58.74 -8.39
CA LEU A 98 12.15 -59.37 -7.08
C LEU A 98 10.86 -60.07 -6.65
N LEU A 99 9.70 -59.51 -7.00
CA LEU A 99 8.39 -60.14 -6.73
C LEU A 99 8.15 -61.39 -7.59
N GLY A 100 8.85 -61.53 -8.71
CA GLY A 100 8.84 -62.74 -9.52
C GLY A 100 7.53 -62.93 -10.29
N THR A 101 7.09 -64.18 -10.39
CA THR A 101 5.96 -64.61 -11.25
C THR A 101 4.64 -63.88 -10.94
N PRO A 102 4.22 -63.71 -9.68
CA PRO A 102 2.96 -63.03 -9.37
C PRO A 102 2.87 -61.58 -9.88
N ALA A 103 3.96 -60.82 -9.82
CA ALA A 103 3.99 -59.43 -10.29
C ALA A 103 4.08 -59.32 -11.83
N LYS A 104 4.56 -60.37 -12.51
CA LYS A 104 4.57 -60.43 -13.98
C LYS A 104 3.23 -60.87 -14.56
N SER A 105 2.42 -61.62 -13.82
CA SER A 105 1.13 -62.12 -14.30
C SER A 105 0.02 -61.08 -14.21
N SER A 106 0.08 -60.14 -13.26
CA SER A 106 -0.93 -59.10 -13.09
C SER A 106 -0.33 -57.81 -12.52
N VAL A 107 -0.76 -56.67 -13.08
CA VAL A 107 -0.40 -55.34 -12.57
C VAL A 107 -0.86 -55.16 -11.13
N TYR A 108 -2.06 -55.65 -10.80
CA TYR A 108 -2.62 -55.54 -9.45
C TYR A 108 -1.76 -56.27 -8.42
N ASN A 109 -1.26 -57.46 -8.74
CA ASN A 109 -0.38 -58.22 -7.85
C ASN A 109 0.95 -57.49 -7.60
N ALA A 110 1.43 -56.71 -8.57
CA ALA A 110 2.63 -55.89 -8.37
C ALA A 110 2.38 -54.72 -7.41
N LEU A 111 1.13 -54.24 -7.29
CA LEU A 111 0.76 -53.10 -6.44
C LEU A 111 0.41 -53.51 -5.01
N ASP A 112 0.14 -54.78 -4.75
CA ASP A 112 -0.26 -55.32 -3.43
C ASP A 112 0.81 -55.12 -2.34
N ILE A 113 2.07 -54.95 -2.74
CA ILE A 113 3.17 -54.64 -1.80
C ILE A 113 3.16 -53.19 -1.29
N LEU A 114 2.35 -52.32 -1.88
CA LEU A 114 2.36 -50.91 -1.54
C LEU A 114 1.53 -50.66 -0.27
N PRO A 115 2.05 -49.87 0.69
CA PRO A 115 1.32 -49.60 1.92
C PRO A 115 0.06 -48.77 1.64
N GLY A 116 -1.05 -49.17 2.26
CA GLY A 116 -2.33 -48.48 2.12
C GLY A 116 -3.06 -48.74 0.79
N LEU A 117 -2.60 -49.73 0.02
CA LEU A 117 -3.33 -50.33 -1.10
C LEU A 117 -3.83 -51.71 -0.67
N ASN A 118 -5.07 -52.03 -1.01
CA ASN A 118 -5.63 -53.37 -0.87
C ASN A 118 -6.11 -53.84 -2.25
N VAL A 119 -5.64 -55.00 -2.69
CA VAL A 119 -6.07 -55.61 -3.95
C VAL A 119 -6.98 -56.78 -3.62
N GLU A 120 -8.25 -56.65 -3.97
CA GLU A 120 -9.26 -57.66 -3.72
C GLU A 120 -9.51 -58.44 -5.02
N SER A 121 -9.47 -59.77 -4.91
CA SER A 121 -9.80 -60.69 -5.99
C SER A 121 -11.02 -61.50 -5.58
N LYS A 122 -11.99 -61.64 -6.50
CA LYS A 122 -13.17 -62.48 -6.26
C LYS A 122 -12.85 -63.98 -6.33
N ASP A 123 -11.75 -64.33 -6.99
CA ASP A 123 -11.29 -65.70 -7.16
C ASP A 123 -9.84 -65.88 -6.67
N PRO A 124 -9.46 -67.10 -6.22
CA PRO A 124 -8.10 -67.39 -5.78
C PRO A 124 -7.10 -67.48 -6.94
N TYR A 125 -7.57 -67.68 -8.17
CA TYR A 125 -6.71 -67.83 -9.36
C TYR A 125 -6.40 -66.50 -10.05
N GLY A 126 -7.09 -65.41 -9.67
CA GLY A 126 -6.89 -64.08 -10.25
C GLY A 126 -7.30 -63.96 -11.72
N LEU A 127 -8.20 -64.83 -12.17
CA LEU A 127 -8.80 -64.83 -13.51
C LEU A 127 -9.99 -63.86 -13.58
N SER A 128 -10.62 -63.57 -12.44
CA SER A 128 -11.72 -62.61 -12.36
C SER A 128 -11.21 -61.16 -12.32
N GLY A 129 -12.15 -60.23 -12.46
CA GLY A 129 -11.87 -58.81 -12.26
C GLY A 129 -11.36 -58.55 -10.85
N LYS A 130 -10.34 -57.68 -10.74
CA LYS A 130 -9.75 -57.26 -9.46
C LYS A 130 -10.25 -55.88 -9.11
N ASP A 131 -10.67 -55.70 -7.86
CA ASP A 131 -11.02 -54.40 -7.29
C ASP A 131 -9.83 -53.89 -6.46
N MET A 132 -9.57 -52.59 -6.51
CA MET A 132 -8.51 -51.94 -5.74
C MET A 132 -9.10 -50.96 -4.74
N ARG A 133 -8.53 -50.91 -3.54
CA ARG A 133 -8.85 -49.88 -2.55
C ARG A 133 -7.61 -49.10 -2.15
N ILE A 134 -7.71 -47.78 -2.14
CA ILE A 134 -6.65 -46.87 -1.70
C ILE A 134 -7.11 -46.27 -0.38
N ARG A 135 -6.43 -46.65 0.72
CA ARG A 135 -6.75 -46.19 2.09
C ARG A 135 -8.24 -46.34 2.45
N GLY A 136 -8.84 -47.46 2.03
CA GLY A 136 -10.24 -47.79 2.30
C GLY A 136 -11.25 -47.25 1.29
N ALA A 137 -10.89 -46.29 0.44
CA ALA A 137 -11.73 -45.82 -0.66
C ALA A 137 -11.60 -46.74 -1.88
N LYS A 138 -12.71 -47.00 -2.59
CA LYS A 138 -12.66 -47.77 -3.84
C LYS A 138 -11.88 -46.96 -4.88
N GLY A 139 -10.82 -47.56 -5.42
CA GLY A 139 -10.13 -47.03 -6.59
C GLY A 139 -11.02 -47.24 -7.82
N TYR A 140 -11.15 -46.19 -8.63
CA TYR A 140 -11.86 -46.24 -9.91
C TYR A 140 -10.90 -46.60 -11.03
#